data_AF-A0A1Q7HWT6-F1
#
_entry.id   AF-A0A1Q7HWT6-F1
#
_cell.length_a   1.000
_cell.length_b   1.000
_cell.length_c   1.000
_cell.angle_alpha   90.00
_cell.angle_beta   90.00
_cell.angle_gamma   90.00
#
_symmetry.space_group_name_H-M   'P 1'
#
loop_
_entity.id
_entity.type
_entity.pdbx_description
1 polymer ?
#
loop_
_entity_poly.entity_id
_entity_poly.type
_entity_poly.pdbx_seq_one_letter_code
_entity_poly.pdbx_strand_id
1 'polypeptide(L)'
;MPKEYGTRIQFQTGTSWAGYKEVDVNEEIADRIATLLKAQGVEVDILPTTVPEGYLADAFVALHCDGDGVGELSGFKMAHSTRRSPYEDALMNSIKDSYAKATGLPYDALHVSRAMINLYSFNWSRYQHATSAFTPSTIIELGFLSNDDDREILVNKPDVVARGVVNGLLTFLDSHPRSKLFAEDLLIPQVPIRQGPVGTPQPSNNP
;
A
#
# COMPACT_ATOMS: atom_id res chain seq x y z
N MET A 1 0.79 6.89 19.86
CA MET A 1 0.34 5.79 18.98
C MET A 1 -1.06 5.35 19.40
N PRO A 2 -1.97 5.16 18.45
CA PRO A 2 -3.34 4.70 18.69
C PRO A 2 -3.42 3.32 19.37
N LYS A 3 -4.46 3.08 20.18
CA LYS A 3 -4.60 1.83 20.98
C LYS A 3 -4.85 0.61 20.09
N GLU A 4 -5.50 0.80 18.95
CA GLU A 4 -5.83 -0.23 17.97
C GLU A 4 -4.61 -0.86 17.28
N TYR A 5 -3.44 -0.23 17.35
CA TYR A 5 -2.19 -0.78 16.84
C TYR A 5 -1.53 -1.79 17.79
N GLY A 6 -2.06 -1.95 19.00
CA GLY A 6 -1.51 -2.83 20.04
C GLY A 6 -0.45 -2.17 20.93
N THR A 7 -0.03 -2.88 21.98
CA THR A 7 0.86 -2.36 23.05
C THR A 7 2.35 -2.66 22.85
N ARG A 8 2.72 -3.40 21.80
CA ARG A 8 4.13 -3.69 21.49
C ARG A 8 4.69 -2.61 20.58
N ILE A 9 5.20 -1.54 21.20
CA ILE A 9 6.16 -0.66 20.55
C ILE A 9 7.46 -1.43 20.48
N GLN A 10 7.72 -2.08 19.35
CA GLN A 10 9.08 -2.35 18.94
C GLN A 10 9.43 -1.24 17.96
N PHE A 11 10.53 -0.51 18.22
CA PHE A 11 11.18 0.26 17.15
C PHE A 11 11.62 -0.75 16.10
N GLN A 12 10.76 -1.01 15.11
CA GLN A 12 11.05 -1.90 14.01
C GLN A 12 11.41 -1.02 12.81
N THR A 13 12.66 -1.10 12.39
CA THR A 13 13.18 -0.37 11.22
C THR A 13 12.85 -1.05 9.90
N GLY A 14 11.97 -2.05 9.95
CA GLY A 14 11.70 -2.95 8.84
C GLY A 14 12.84 -3.94 8.60
N THR A 15 12.98 -4.41 7.36
CA THR A 15 14.10 -5.22 6.90
C THR A 15 15.44 -4.51 7.19
N SER A 16 16.45 -5.28 7.61
CA SER A 16 17.82 -4.75 7.75
C SER A 16 18.80 -5.76 7.19
N TRP A 17 19.62 -5.33 6.24
CA TRP A 17 20.54 -6.20 5.50
C TRP A 17 21.78 -5.45 5.05
N ALA A 18 22.96 -6.08 5.18
CA ALA A 18 24.24 -5.51 4.75
C ALA A 18 24.51 -4.06 5.22
N GLY A 19 24.01 -3.68 6.40
CA GLY A 19 24.17 -2.32 6.96
C GLY A 19 23.10 -1.31 6.54
N TYR A 20 22.17 -1.68 5.66
CA TYR A 20 21.03 -0.85 5.24
C TYR A 20 19.78 -1.21 6.02
N LYS A 21 18.97 -0.20 6.32
CA LYS A 21 17.67 -0.36 6.98
C LYS A 21 16.57 0.09 6.04
N GLU A 22 15.48 -0.66 6.00
CA GLU A 22 14.31 -0.34 5.19
C GLU A 22 13.80 1.07 5.46
N VAL A 23 13.71 1.49 6.73
CA VAL A 23 13.24 2.85 7.07
C VAL A 23 14.09 3.95 6.42
N ASP A 24 15.42 3.83 6.44
CA ASP A 24 16.33 4.85 5.91
C ASP A 24 16.23 4.89 4.37
N VAL A 25 16.12 3.72 3.72
CA VAL A 25 15.95 3.60 2.26
C VAL A 25 14.60 4.17 1.82
N ASN A 26 13.52 3.85 2.54
CA ASN A 26 12.18 4.34 2.22
C ASN A 26 12.06 5.85 2.42
N GLU A 27 12.68 6.42 3.46
CA GLU A 27 12.67 7.87 3.71
C GLU A 27 13.36 8.63 2.57
N GLU A 28 14.55 8.20 2.17
CA GLU A 28 15.28 8.77 1.03
C GLU A 28 14.46 8.73 -0.28
N ILE A 29 13.79 7.60 -0.55
CA ILE A 29 12.96 7.44 -1.74
C ILE A 29 11.68 8.30 -1.64
N ALA A 30 11.05 8.35 -0.46
CA ALA A 30 9.86 9.17 -0.22
C ALA A 30 10.13 10.66 -0.43
N ASP A 31 11.26 11.17 0.06
CA ASP A 31 11.67 12.57 -0.13
C ASP A 31 11.88 12.93 -1.61
N ARG A 32 12.46 12.00 -2.37
CA ARG A 32 12.64 12.16 -3.82
C ARG A 32 11.31 12.15 -4.56
N ILE A 33 10.42 11.21 -4.23
CA ILE A 33 9.06 11.16 -4.78
C ILE A 33 8.32 12.47 -4.50
N ALA A 34 8.36 12.95 -3.25
CA ALA A 34 7.71 14.18 -2.85
C ALA A 34 8.26 15.39 -3.61
N THR A 35 9.58 15.49 -3.76
CA THR A 35 10.24 16.55 -4.53
C THR A 35 9.78 16.56 -5.99
N LEU A 36 9.75 15.40 -6.64
CA LEU A 36 9.38 15.26 -8.05
C LEU A 36 7.89 15.57 -8.27
N LEU A 37 7.00 15.08 -7.42
CA LEU A 37 5.55 15.34 -7.50
C LEU A 37 5.23 16.82 -7.24
N LYS A 38 5.85 17.42 -6.21
CA LYS A 38 5.68 18.87 -5.92
C LYS A 38 6.13 19.73 -7.10
N ALA A 39 7.19 19.33 -7.81
CA ALA A 39 7.62 20.02 -9.02
C ALA A 39 6.60 19.93 -10.17
N GLN A 40 5.67 18.97 -10.14
CA GLN A 40 4.54 18.85 -11.07
C GLN A 40 3.25 19.52 -10.55
N GLY A 41 3.32 20.24 -9.43
CA GLY A 41 2.16 20.91 -8.83
C GLY A 41 1.25 20.00 -8.01
N VAL A 42 1.70 18.79 -7.67
CA VAL A 42 0.97 17.86 -6.79
C VAL A 42 1.29 18.17 -5.33
N GLU A 43 0.27 18.28 -4.49
CA GLU A 43 0.42 18.37 -3.04
C GLU A 43 0.79 16.99 -2.47
N VAL A 44 1.81 16.94 -1.61
CA VAL A 44 2.33 15.68 -1.05
C VAL A 44 2.60 15.82 0.43
N ASP A 45 1.97 14.92 1.19
CA ASP A 45 2.26 14.65 2.58
C ASP A 45 3.04 13.34 2.72
N ILE A 46 4.16 13.40 3.46
CA ILE A 46 4.85 12.20 3.95
C ILE A 46 4.34 11.93 5.36
N LEU A 47 3.63 10.81 5.52
CA LEU A 47 3.02 10.46 6.80
C LEU A 47 3.96 9.62 7.67
N PRO A 48 3.95 9.82 9.00
CA PRO A 48 4.55 8.86 9.92
C PRO A 48 3.73 7.56 9.93
N THR A 49 4.14 6.57 10.71
CA THR A 49 3.38 5.31 10.91
C THR A 49 1.93 5.53 11.37
N THR A 50 1.59 6.67 11.97
CA THR A 50 0.19 6.97 12.31
C THR A 50 -0.45 7.80 11.20
N VAL A 51 -1.39 7.18 10.47
CA VAL A 51 -2.24 7.88 9.51
C VAL A 51 -3.26 8.75 10.28
N PRO A 52 -3.47 10.02 9.90
CA PRO A 52 -4.55 10.83 10.47
C PRO A 52 -5.92 10.17 10.28
N GLU A 53 -6.82 10.30 11.26
CA GLU A 53 -8.17 9.74 11.15
C GLU A 53 -8.91 10.37 9.96
N GLY A 54 -9.55 9.53 9.14
CA GLY A 54 -10.32 10.00 7.99
C GLY A 54 -9.47 10.63 6.88
N TYR A 55 -8.16 10.38 6.85
CA TYR A 55 -7.24 10.97 5.89
C TYR A 55 -7.70 10.76 4.44
N LEU A 56 -8.02 11.86 3.76
CA LEU A 56 -8.56 11.90 2.41
C LEU A 56 -7.51 12.46 1.44
N ALA A 57 -7.19 11.70 0.41
CA ALA A 57 -6.25 12.10 -0.63
C ALA A 57 -6.67 11.55 -2.00
N ASP A 58 -6.14 12.11 -3.09
CA ASP A 58 -6.39 11.62 -4.44
C ASP A 58 -5.70 10.26 -4.69
N ALA A 59 -4.59 9.99 -3.99
CA ALA A 59 -3.93 8.68 -3.93
C ALA A 59 -3.13 8.54 -2.63
N PHE A 60 -2.95 7.30 -2.16
CA PHE A 60 -2.07 6.94 -1.06
C PHE A 60 -1.20 5.74 -1.43
N VAL A 61 0.10 5.82 -1.16
CA VAL A 61 1.05 4.74 -1.41
C VAL A 61 1.88 4.50 -0.15
N ALA A 62 1.82 3.29 0.39
CA ALA A 62 2.75 2.83 1.42
C ALA A 62 4.00 2.25 0.74
N LEU A 63 5.18 2.79 1.09
CA LEU A 63 6.47 2.35 0.56
C LEU A 63 7.13 1.40 1.54
N HIS A 64 7.58 0.26 1.04
CA HIS A 64 8.29 -0.78 1.80
C HIS A 64 9.46 -1.35 0.99
N CYS A 65 10.39 -1.99 1.68
CA CYS A 65 11.42 -2.82 1.08
C CYS A 65 11.43 -4.20 1.76
N ASP A 66 11.29 -5.26 0.97
CA ASP A 66 11.12 -6.60 1.48
C ASP A 66 12.46 -7.22 1.89
N GLY A 67 12.40 -8.35 2.59
CA GLY A 67 13.54 -9.16 2.96
C GLY A 67 13.10 -10.60 3.22
N ASP A 68 13.77 -11.55 2.57
CA ASP A 68 13.54 -12.98 2.75
C ASP A 68 14.45 -13.61 3.82
N GLY A 69 15.38 -12.83 4.37
CA GLY A 69 16.34 -13.27 5.40
C GLY A 69 17.46 -14.18 4.89
N VAL A 70 17.48 -14.52 3.60
CA VAL A 70 18.48 -15.42 2.98
C VAL A 70 19.12 -14.86 1.71
N GLY A 71 18.53 -13.84 1.08
CA GLY A 71 19.06 -13.13 -0.08
C GLY A 71 18.75 -13.80 -1.43
N GLU A 72 17.77 -14.69 -1.51
CA GLU A 72 17.46 -15.47 -2.72
C GLU A 72 16.34 -14.84 -3.56
N LEU A 73 15.34 -14.25 -2.91
CA LEU A 73 14.20 -13.62 -3.60
C LEU A 73 14.57 -12.25 -4.18
N SER A 74 13.94 -11.88 -5.28
CA SER A 74 14.14 -10.61 -6.00
C SER A 74 12.83 -10.17 -6.65
N GLY A 75 12.73 -8.88 -6.94
CA GLY A 75 11.61 -8.26 -7.61
C GLY A 75 10.77 -7.39 -6.67
N PHE A 76 9.83 -6.69 -7.27
CA PHE A 76 8.92 -5.79 -6.55
C PHE A 76 7.52 -6.38 -6.54
N LYS A 77 6.71 -6.01 -5.55
CA LYS A 77 5.32 -6.48 -5.46
C LYS A 77 4.41 -5.43 -4.88
N MET A 78 3.13 -5.56 -5.19
CA MET A 78 2.13 -4.58 -4.78
C MET A 78 0.86 -5.27 -4.30
N ALA A 79 0.10 -4.57 -3.47
CA ALA A 79 -1.22 -4.99 -3.07
C ALA A 79 -2.11 -3.78 -2.76
N HIS A 80 -3.41 -4.02 -2.71
CA HIS A 80 -4.40 -3.13 -2.12
C HIS A 80 -5.48 -3.96 -1.43
N SER A 81 -6.32 -3.29 -0.64
CA SER A 81 -7.51 -3.93 -0.04
C SER A 81 -8.68 -3.95 -1.01
N THR A 82 -9.60 -4.89 -0.85
CA THR A 82 -10.79 -5.08 -1.71
C THR A 82 -12.03 -4.30 -1.24
N ARG A 83 -12.05 -3.82 0.01
CA ARG A 83 -13.18 -3.06 0.57
C ARG A 83 -12.96 -1.56 0.42
N ARG A 84 -12.70 -1.06 -0.77
CA ARG A 84 -12.35 0.36 -0.97
C ARG A 84 -13.02 0.94 -2.22
N SER A 85 -12.46 1.99 -2.80
CA SER A 85 -12.98 2.63 -4.01
C SER A 85 -12.87 1.69 -5.23
N PRO A 86 -13.36 2.07 -6.42
CA PRO A 86 -13.14 1.29 -7.63
C PRO A 86 -11.78 1.59 -8.31
N TYR A 87 -10.92 2.42 -7.72
CA TYR A 87 -9.74 2.99 -8.38
C TYR A 87 -8.41 2.31 -8.00
N GLU A 88 -8.42 1.39 -7.05
CA GLU A 88 -7.23 0.73 -6.51
C GLU A 88 -6.48 -0.07 -7.58
N ASP A 89 -7.21 -0.82 -8.42
CA ASP A 89 -6.61 -1.55 -9.55
C ASP A 89 -5.96 -0.59 -10.54
N ALA A 90 -6.59 0.56 -10.83
CA ALA A 90 -6.04 1.56 -11.74
C ALA A 90 -4.77 2.23 -11.16
N LEU A 91 -4.79 2.57 -9.87
CA LEU A 91 -3.63 3.11 -9.16
C LEU A 91 -2.48 2.10 -9.15
N MET A 92 -2.74 0.87 -8.70
CA MET A 92 -1.74 -0.18 -8.59
C MET A 92 -1.13 -0.50 -9.96
N ASN A 93 -1.95 -0.67 -11.01
CA ASN A 93 -1.44 -1.00 -12.34
C ASN A 93 -0.61 0.14 -12.95
N SER A 94 -1.03 1.41 -12.77
CA SER A 94 -0.26 2.55 -13.28
C SER A 94 1.13 2.63 -12.65
N ILE A 95 1.23 2.40 -11.34
CA ILE A 95 2.51 2.34 -10.62
C ILE A 95 3.31 1.11 -11.06
N LYS A 96 2.70 -0.08 -11.07
CA LYS A 96 3.36 -1.34 -11.43
C LYS A 96 4.04 -1.26 -12.81
N ASP A 97 3.31 -0.80 -13.82
CA ASP A 97 3.80 -0.76 -15.20
C ASP A 97 4.94 0.24 -15.36
N SER A 98 4.80 1.42 -14.75
CA SER A 98 5.84 2.46 -14.75
C SER A 98 7.09 2.03 -13.96
N TYR A 99 6.89 1.42 -12.80
CA TYR A 99 7.96 0.97 -11.92
C TYR A 99 8.78 -0.14 -12.58
N ALA A 100 8.14 -1.17 -13.12
CA ALA A 100 8.80 -2.25 -13.86
C ALA A 100 9.63 -1.70 -15.03
N LYS A 101 9.09 -0.74 -15.79
CA LYS A 101 9.79 -0.12 -16.92
C LYS A 101 11.01 0.70 -16.47
N ALA A 102 10.90 1.41 -15.35
CA ALA A 102 11.96 2.28 -14.85
C ALA A 102 13.11 1.48 -14.23
N THR A 103 12.80 0.48 -13.42
CA THR A 103 13.80 -0.27 -12.64
C THR A 103 14.31 -1.52 -13.35
N GLY A 104 13.50 -2.11 -14.24
CA GLY A 104 13.78 -3.43 -14.82
C GLY A 104 13.54 -4.60 -13.86
N LEU A 105 13.05 -4.34 -12.64
CA LEU A 105 12.77 -5.39 -11.66
C LEU A 105 11.59 -6.26 -12.09
N PRO A 106 11.64 -7.59 -11.87
CA PRO A 106 10.51 -8.46 -12.13
C PRO A 106 9.36 -8.21 -11.14
N TYR A 107 8.12 -8.45 -11.58
CA TYR A 107 6.96 -8.38 -10.71
C TYR A 107 6.75 -9.71 -9.96
N ASP A 108 6.87 -9.67 -8.64
CA ASP A 108 6.73 -10.81 -7.74
C ASP A 108 5.28 -10.99 -7.26
N ALA A 109 4.43 -11.50 -8.15
CA ALA A 109 3.04 -11.78 -7.81
C ALA A 109 2.86 -12.93 -6.79
N LEU A 110 3.88 -13.80 -6.65
CA LEU A 110 3.77 -15.04 -5.89
C LEU A 110 3.91 -14.83 -4.38
N HIS A 111 4.64 -13.81 -3.95
CA HIS A 111 4.86 -13.52 -2.52
C HIS A 111 4.05 -12.33 -2.00
N VAL A 112 2.95 -11.95 -2.66
CA VAL A 112 2.00 -11.00 -2.11
C VAL A 112 1.36 -11.58 -0.85
N SER A 113 1.68 -11.00 0.30
CA SER A 113 1.25 -11.53 1.60
C SER A 113 -0.14 -11.04 2.02
N ARG A 114 -0.79 -11.78 2.93
CA ARG A 114 -2.05 -11.33 3.55
C ARG A 114 -1.87 -10.05 4.36
N ALA A 115 -0.67 -9.79 4.89
CA ALA A 115 -0.37 -8.57 5.63
C ALA A 115 -0.40 -7.35 4.71
N MET A 116 0.15 -7.48 3.49
CA MET A 116 0.09 -6.42 2.47
C MET A 116 -1.36 -6.08 2.10
N ILE A 117 -2.19 -7.09 1.81
CA ILE A 117 -3.61 -6.91 1.43
C ILE A 117 -4.43 -6.25 2.56
N ASN A 118 -4.07 -6.53 3.82
CA ASN A 118 -4.79 -6.05 5.00
C ASN A 118 -4.03 -4.97 5.78
N LEU A 119 -3.09 -4.26 5.12
CA LEU A 119 -2.24 -3.27 5.76
C LEU A 119 -3.09 -2.25 6.52
N TYR A 120 -2.73 -1.96 7.77
CA TYR A 120 -3.54 -1.13 8.66
C TYR A 120 -3.82 0.26 8.06
N SER A 121 -2.84 0.85 7.37
CA SER A 121 -2.89 2.22 6.85
C SER A 121 -4.02 2.44 5.84
N PHE A 122 -4.50 1.39 5.19
CA PHE A 122 -5.67 1.45 4.30
C PHE A 122 -6.73 0.39 4.64
N ASN A 123 -6.78 -0.08 5.87
CA ASN A 123 -7.84 -0.99 6.33
C ASN A 123 -8.85 -0.25 7.22
N TRP A 124 -9.54 0.73 6.61
CA TRP A 124 -10.50 1.63 7.26
C TRP A 124 -11.64 0.89 7.98
N SER A 125 -11.99 -0.31 7.53
CA SER A 125 -13.05 -1.13 8.16
C SER A 125 -12.64 -1.68 9.52
N ARG A 126 -11.34 -1.65 9.85
CA ARG A 126 -10.77 -2.19 11.09
C ARG A 126 -10.08 -1.14 11.96
N TYR A 127 -9.53 -0.07 11.38
CA TYR A 127 -8.71 0.91 12.09
C TYR A 127 -9.23 2.34 11.84
N GLN A 128 -9.22 3.17 12.89
CA GLN A 128 -9.61 4.59 12.77
C GLN A 128 -8.50 5.41 12.11
N HIS A 129 -7.25 5.12 12.51
CA HIS A 129 -6.06 5.68 11.89
C HIS A 129 -5.69 4.93 10.60
N ALA A 130 -6.55 5.10 9.60
CA ALA A 130 -6.39 4.59 8.25
C ALA A 130 -6.92 5.62 7.25
N THR A 131 -6.48 5.52 6.01
CA THR A 131 -7.00 6.37 4.93
C THR A 131 -8.50 6.15 4.76
N SER A 132 -9.23 7.25 4.58
CA SER A 132 -10.66 7.25 4.23
C SER A 132 -10.93 6.26 3.12
N ALA A 133 -12.04 5.52 3.17
CA ALA A 133 -12.40 4.52 2.18
C ALA A 133 -12.46 5.05 0.73
N PHE A 134 -12.60 6.38 0.57
CA PHE A 134 -12.58 7.07 -0.72
C PHE A 134 -11.18 7.37 -1.26
N THR A 135 -10.13 7.25 -0.45
CA THR A 135 -8.73 7.42 -0.89
C THR A 135 -8.25 6.14 -1.58
N PRO A 136 -7.97 6.15 -2.90
CA PRO A 136 -7.34 5.02 -3.58
C PRO A 136 -5.99 4.73 -2.91
N SER A 137 -5.78 3.50 -2.46
CA SER A 137 -4.62 3.18 -1.61
C SER A 137 -3.94 1.88 -2.04
N THR A 138 -2.60 1.87 -2.10
CA THR A 138 -1.80 0.67 -2.38
C THR A 138 -0.55 0.61 -1.50
N ILE A 139 0.01 -0.58 -1.33
CA ILE A 139 1.38 -0.80 -0.83
C ILE A 139 2.24 -1.28 -1.99
N ILE A 140 3.49 -0.81 -2.03
CA ILE A 140 4.56 -1.36 -2.86
C ILE A 140 5.73 -1.80 -1.99
N GLU A 141 6.14 -3.05 -2.16
CA GLU A 141 7.48 -3.53 -1.81
C GLU A 141 8.37 -3.21 -3.01
N LEU A 142 9.26 -2.23 -2.85
CA LEU A 142 10.05 -1.65 -3.93
C LEU A 142 11.09 -2.62 -4.51
N GLY A 143 11.46 -3.63 -3.74
CA GLY A 143 12.44 -4.66 -4.06
C GLY A 143 12.81 -5.41 -2.79
N PHE A 144 13.64 -6.45 -2.90
CA PHE A 144 14.19 -7.15 -1.74
C PHE A 144 15.50 -6.49 -1.30
N LEU A 145 15.51 -5.83 -0.13
CA LEU A 145 16.72 -5.29 0.45
C LEU A 145 17.76 -6.38 0.77
N SER A 146 17.31 -7.63 0.99
CA SER A 146 18.19 -8.78 1.18
C SER A 146 18.90 -9.24 -0.11
N ASN A 147 18.40 -8.89 -1.28
CA ASN A 147 18.98 -9.27 -2.55
C ASN A 147 20.00 -8.23 -3.03
N ASP A 148 21.14 -8.69 -3.55
CA ASP A 148 22.25 -7.82 -3.94
C ASP A 148 21.89 -6.92 -5.15
N ASP A 149 21.22 -7.46 -6.16
CA ASP A 149 20.87 -6.73 -7.38
C ASP A 149 19.72 -5.74 -7.15
N ASP A 150 18.69 -6.15 -6.40
CA ASP A 150 17.60 -5.24 -6.01
C ASP A 150 18.14 -4.11 -5.12
N ARG A 151 18.96 -4.44 -4.11
CA ARG A 151 19.55 -3.45 -3.22
C ARG A 151 20.45 -2.46 -3.93
N GLU A 152 21.21 -2.89 -4.95
CA GLU A 152 21.99 -1.99 -5.81
C GLU A 152 21.08 -0.91 -6.45
N ILE A 153 19.89 -1.29 -6.92
CA ILE A 153 18.94 -0.33 -7.50
C ILE A 153 18.33 0.56 -6.40
N LEU A 154 17.89 -0.02 -5.28
CA LEU A 154 17.24 0.71 -4.19
C LEU A 154 18.16 1.75 -3.54
N VAL A 155 19.42 1.40 -3.32
CA VAL A 155 20.38 2.23 -2.57
C VAL A 155 21.18 3.15 -3.49
N ASN A 156 21.69 2.63 -4.61
CA ASN A 156 22.62 3.39 -5.46
C ASN A 156 21.92 4.09 -6.63
N LYS A 157 20.65 3.78 -6.88
CA LYS A 157 19.83 4.41 -7.94
C LYS A 157 18.46 4.88 -7.44
N PRO A 158 18.35 5.55 -6.28
CA PRO A 158 17.06 5.94 -5.69
C PRO A 158 16.26 6.89 -6.60
N ASP A 159 16.95 7.65 -7.46
CA ASP A 159 16.31 8.47 -8.49
C ASP A 159 15.54 7.66 -9.54
N VAL A 160 16.03 6.47 -9.92
CA VAL A 160 15.33 5.59 -10.86
C VAL A 160 14.08 5.03 -10.20
N VAL A 161 14.20 4.59 -8.96
CA VAL A 161 13.12 4.06 -8.13
C VAL A 161 12.02 5.11 -7.94
N ALA A 162 12.37 6.31 -7.48
CA ALA A 162 11.44 7.42 -7.30
C ALA A 162 10.74 7.80 -8.61
N ARG A 163 11.47 7.93 -9.73
CA ARG A 163 10.85 8.21 -11.03
C ARG A 163 9.86 7.14 -11.47
N GLY A 164 10.16 5.87 -11.20
CA GLY A 164 9.25 4.75 -11.48
C GLY A 164 7.89 4.92 -10.79
N VAL A 165 7.90 5.25 -9.50
CA VAL A 165 6.69 5.50 -8.72
C VAL A 165 5.98 6.78 -9.17
N VAL A 166 6.72 7.89 -9.32
CA VAL A 166 6.18 9.21 -9.69
C VAL A 166 5.44 9.15 -11.03
N ASN A 167 6.05 8.57 -12.06
CA ASN A 167 5.45 8.49 -13.38
C ASN A 167 4.13 7.70 -13.37
N GLY A 168 4.07 6.64 -12.57
CA GLY A 168 2.84 5.85 -12.38
C GLY A 168 1.76 6.63 -11.64
N LEU A 169 2.14 7.36 -10.58
CA LEU A 169 1.23 8.24 -9.85
C LEU A 169 0.66 9.36 -10.73
N LEU A 170 1.50 10.04 -11.51
CA LEU A 170 1.05 11.10 -12.42
C LEU A 170 0.10 10.53 -13.49
N THR A 171 0.43 9.37 -14.06
CA THR A 171 -0.46 8.68 -15.02
C THR A 171 -1.84 8.38 -14.41
N PHE A 172 -1.86 7.93 -13.14
CA PHE A 172 -3.11 7.69 -12.43
C PHE A 172 -3.89 8.98 -12.19
N LEU A 173 -3.26 10.02 -11.66
CA LEU A 173 -3.89 11.30 -11.35
C LEU A 173 -4.44 12.00 -12.60
N ASP A 174 -3.72 11.95 -13.72
CA ASP A 174 -4.15 12.52 -15.00
C ASP A 174 -5.39 11.79 -15.56
N SER A 175 -5.46 10.47 -15.41
CA SER A 175 -6.59 9.65 -15.88
C SER A 175 -7.77 9.60 -14.91
N HIS A 176 -7.55 10.03 -13.67
CA HIS A 176 -8.51 10.04 -12.56
C HIS A 176 -8.47 11.38 -11.83
N PRO A 177 -8.93 12.47 -12.47
CA PRO A 177 -8.98 13.76 -11.82
C PRO A 177 -9.90 13.71 -10.59
N ARG A 178 -9.66 14.61 -9.64
CA ARG A 178 -10.40 14.71 -8.38
C ARG A 178 -11.93 14.68 -8.54
N SER A 179 -12.45 15.33 -9.59
CA SER A 179 -13.88 15.34 -9.89
C SER A 179 -14.46 13.97 -10.21
N LYS A 180 -13.63 13.04 -10.74
CA LYS A 180 -13.98 11.64 -11.01
C LYS A 180 -13.81 10.78 -9.76
N LEU A 181 -12.71 10.95 -9.03
CA LEU A 181 -12.40 10.16 -7.83
C LEU A 181 -13.51 10.24 -6.77
N PHE A 182 -14.12 11.41 -6.62
CA PHE A 182 -15.15 11.68 -5.61
C PHE A 182 -16.53 11.93 -6.22
N ALA A 183 -16.78 11.46 -7.45
CA ALA A 183 -18.07 11.62 -8.14
C ALA A 183 -19.18 10.73 -7.57
N GLU A 184 -18.81 9.55 -7.06
CA GLU A 184 -19.74 8.48 -6.69
C GLU A 184 -19.60 8.07 -5.23
N ASP A 185 -20.67 7.51 -4.69
CA ASP A 185 -20.67 6.88 -3.37
C ASP A 185 -19.77 5.63 -3.36
N LEU A 186 -19.25 5.29 -2.18
CA LEU A 186 -18.42 4.12 -1.99
C LEU A 186 -19.21 2.82 -2.21
N LEU A 187 -18.94 2.12 -3.30
CA LEU A 187 -19.50 0.80 -3.57
C LEU A 187 -18.70 -0.30 -2.86
N ILE A 188 -19.05 -0.58 -1.60
CA ILE A 188 -18.47 -1.73 -0.88
C ILE A 188 -19.14 -3.02 -1.37
N PRO A 189 -18.39 -4.00 -1.91
CA PRO A 189 -18.94 -5.30 -2.22
C PRO A 189 -19.60 -5.90 -0.98
N GLN A 190 -20.91 -6.12 -1.02
CA GLN A 190 -21.63 -6.79 0.05
C GLN A 190 -21.11 -8.23 0.11
N VAL A 191 -20.40 -8.59 1.19
CA VAL A 191 -20.12 -10.02 1.45
C VAL A 191 -21.48 -10.68 1.70
N PRO A 192 -21.79 -11.83 1.06
CA PRO A 192 -23.03 -12.54 1.34
C PRO A 192 -23.13 -12.74 2.85
N ILE A 193 -24.22 -12.26 3.46
CA ILE A 193 -24.52 -12.56 4.85
C ILE A 193 -24.60 -14.08 4.93
N ARG A 194 -23.60 -14.73 5.55
CA ARG A 194 -23.68 -16.15 5.84
C ARG A 194 -24.87 -16.31 6.77
N GLN A 195 -25.99 -16.80 6.24
CA GLN A 195 -27.14 -17.10 7.07
C GLN A 195 -26.66 -18.04 8.17
N GLY A 196 -26.87 -17.63 9.42
CA GLY A 196 -26.56 -18.48 10.57
C GLY A 196 -27.30 -19.82 10.44
N PRO A 197 -26.88 -20.87 11.16
CA PRO A 197 -27.56 -22.15 11.11
C PRO A 197 -29.06 -21.93 11.38
N VAL A 198 -29.91 -22.35 10.44
CA VAL A 198 -31.36 -22.34 10.61
C VAL A 198 -31.64 -23.26 11.80
N GLY A 199 -32.07 -22.67 12.92
CA GLY A 199 -32.43 -23.44 14.10
C GLY A 199 -33.48 -24.48 13.73
N THR A 200 -33.23 -25.74 14.07
CA THR A 200 -34.22 -26.82 13.93
C THR A 200 -35.48 -26.43 14.71
N PRO A 201 -36.69 -26.54 14.13
CA PRO A 201 -37.92 -26.22 14.84
C PRO A 201 -38.05 -27.08 16.11
N GLN A 202 -38.24 -26.44 17.27
CA GLN A 202 -38.65 -27.17 18.47
C GLN A 202 -40.08 -27.72 18.28
N PRO A 203 -40.36 -28.97 18.67
CA PRO A 203 -41.72 -29.47 18.67
C PRO A 203 -42.57 -28.70 19.67
N SER A 204 -43.75 -28.27 19.23
CA SER A 204 -44.73 -27.57 20.06
C SER A 204 -45.31 -28.52 21.10
N ASN A 205 -45.03 -28.27 22.38
CA ASN A 205 -45.83 -28.84 23.46
C ASN A 205 -47.03 -27.90 23.68
N ASN A 206 -48.22 -28.32 23.23
CA ASN A 206 -49.48 -27.75 23.69
C ASN A 206 -50.03 -28.61 24.85
N PRO A 207 -50.68 -27.98 25.86
CA PRO A 207 -51.17 -28.65 27.07
C PRO A 207 -52.34 -29.60 26.83
#